data_AF-A0A1B8R6N0-F1
#
_entry.id   AF-A0A1B8R6N0-F1
#
_cell.length_a   1.000
_cell.length_b   1.000
_cell.length_c   1.000
_cell.angle_alpha   90.00
_cell.angle_beta   90.00
_cell.angle_gamma   90.00
#
_symmetry.space_group_name_H-M   'P 1'
#
loop_
_entity.id
_entity.type
_entity.pdbx_description
1 polymer ?
#
loop_
_entity_poly.entity_id
_entity_poly.type
_entity_poly.pdbx_seq_one_letter_code
_entity_poly.pdbx_strand_id
1 'polypeptide(L)'
;MQEIGPLQIVRRAGGKPLLFGKMGVSRNQAESGDYGTVTLAKLRKGAAKTGIIRAVPLFVGVDSVKLRDRFSINEIVDRATDRMGEVFVQKLDRKDVD
;
A
#
# COMPACT_ATOMS: atom_id res chain seq x y z
N MET A 1 10.99 2.48 15.90
CA MET A 1 9.70 2.16 15.24
C MET A 1 9.89 2.42 13.75
N GLN A 2 9.62 1.45 12.87
CA GLN A 2 9.84 1.61 11.43
C GLN A 2 8.61 2.25 10.79
N GLU A 3 8.81 3.28 9.97
CA GLU A 3 7.76 4.01 9.25
C GLU A 3 7.87 3.69 7.75
N ILE A 4 6.74 3.37 7.13
CA ILE A 4 6.60 3.12 5.69
C ILE A 4 5.61 4.16 5.16
N GLY A 5 6.13 5.28 4.67
CA GLY A 5 5.30 6.41 4.26
C GLY A 5 4.41 6.89 5.42
N PRO A 6 3.07 6.99 5.24
CA PRO A 6 2.17 7.43 6.31
C PRO A 6 1.83 6.32 7.34
N LEU A 7 2.36 5.10 7.15
CA LEU A 7 2.05 3.94 7.97
C LEU A 7 3.18 3.62 8.94
N GLN A 8 2.80 3.16 10.13
CA GLN A 8 3.75 2.75 11.16
C GLN A 8 3.58 1.25 11.44
N ILE A 9 4.72 0.56 11.58
CA ILE A 9 4.73 -0.89 11.83
C ILE A 9 4.68 -1.16 13.34
N VAL A 10 3.77 -2.05 13.76
CA VAL A 10 3.79 -2.69 15.09
C VAL A 10 4.08 -4.17 14.92
N ARG A 11 5.18 -4.62 15.54
CA ARG A 11 5.47 -6.05 15.71
C ARG A 11 4.74 -6.52 16.97
N ARG A 12 3.84 -7.48 16.84
CA ARG A 12 3.07 -8.03 17.96
C ARG A 12 3.75 -9.28 18.48
N ALA A 13 3.79 -9.46 19.80
CA ALA A 13 4.30 -10.69 20.41
C ALA A 13 3.38 -11.86 20.00
N GLY A 14 3.95 -12.89 19.35
CA GLY A 14 3.22 -14.09 18.91
C GLY A 14 2.23 -13.88 17.75
N GLY A 15 2.19 -12.69 17.13
CA GLY A 15 1.21 -12.37 16.09
C GLY A 15 1.83 -11.72 14.85
N LYS A 16 1.13 -11.83 13.71
CA LYS A 16 1.55 -11.19 12.46
C LYS A 16 1.68 -9.66 12.65
N PRO A 17 2.66 -9.00 11.99
CA PRO A 17 2.85 -7.56 12.10
C PRO A 17 1.63 -6.79 11.61
N LEU A 18 1.46 -5.58 12.16
CA LEU A 18 0.38 -4.66 11.83
C LEU A 18 0.96 -3.38 11.23
N LEU A 19 0.32 -2.87 10.19
CA LEU A 19 0.50 -1.49 9.74
C LEU A 19 -0.69 -0.66 10.22
N PHE A 20 -0.42 0.41 10.96
CA PHE A 20 -1.46 1.35 11.38
C PHE A 20 -1.23 2.73 10.79
N GLY A 21 -2.34 3.44 10.62
CA GLY A 21 -2.37 4.86 10.30
C GLY A 21 -2.77 5.69 11.51
N LYS A 22 -2.41 6.97 11.50
CA LYS A 22 -2.91 7.95 12.46
C LYS A 22 -4.23 8.51 11.94
N MET A 23 -5.25 8.51 12.77
CA MET A 23 -6.57 9.06 12.48
C MET A 23 -6.86 10.21 13.44
N GLY A 24 -7.29 11.35 12.89
CA GLY A 24 -7.79 12.47 13.70
C GLY A 24 -9.25 12.25 14.06
N VAL A 25 -9.58 12.43 15.34
CA VAL A 25 -10.94 12.34 15.88
C VAL A 25 -11.32 13.60 16.65
N SER A 26 -12.62 13.88 16.76
CA SER A 26 -13.12 14.96 17.61
C SER A 26 -13.07 14.55 19.09
N ARG A 27 -13.23 15.52 19.99
CA ARG A 27 -13.28 15.27 21.44
C ARG A 27 -14.45 14.36 21.82
N ASN A 28 -15.64 14.62 21.30
CA ASN A 28 -16.83 13.80 21.57
C ASN A 28 -16.64 12.35 21.11
N GLN A 29 -16.00 12.12 19.95
CA GLN A 29 -15.66 10.77 19.48
C GLN A 29 -14.61 10.09 20.37
N ALA A 30 -13.64 10.87 20.87
CA ALA A 30 -12.63 10.35 21.79
C ALA A 30 -13.22 9.92 23.13
N GLU A 31 -14.25 10.62 23.61
CA GLU A 31 -14.96 10.37 24.88
C GLU A 31 -16.00 9.24 24.74
N SER A 32 -16.74 9.19 23.63
CA SER A 32 -17.76 8.16 23.40
C SER A 32 -17.19 6.77 23.07
N GLY A 33 -15.97 6.71 22.53
CA GLY A 33 -15.37 5.48 22.00
C GLY A 33 -15.92 5.07 20.63
N ASP A 34 -16.96 5.75 20.12
CA ASP A 34 -17.45 5.58 18.76
C ASP A 34 -16.70 6.54 17.81
N TYR A 35 -15.78 5.95 17.05
CA TYR A 35 -14.95 6.67 16.10
C TYR A 35 -15.55 6.74 14.69
N GLY A 36 -16.68 6.07 14.45
CA GLY A 36 -17.30 5.89 13.15
C GLY A 36 -16.35 5.30 12.10
N THR A 37 -16.71 5.47 10.82
CA THR A 37 -15.91 4.92 9.71
C THR A 37 -14.55 5.61 9.58
N VAL A 38 -13.54 4.80 9.26
CA VAL A 38 -12.20 5.24 8.89
C VAL A 38 -12.26 5.81 7.47
N THR A 39 -11.98 7.10 7.32
CA THR A 39 -11.99 7.78 6.01
C THR A 39 -10.65 8.44 5.74
N LEU A 40 -10.32 8.63 4.46
CA LEU A 40 -9.09 9.32 4.05
C LEU A 40 -8.99 10.73 4.64
N ALA A 41 -10.10 11.45 4.80
CA ALA A 41 -10.11 12.78 5.43
C ALA A 41 -9.65 12.71 6.89
N LYS A 42 -10.12 11.74 7.67
CA LYS A 42 -9.68 11.53 9.05
C LYS A 42 -8.23 11.08 9.13
N LEU A 43 -7.78 10.23 8.20
CA LEU A 43 -6.37 9.82 8.10
C LEU A 43 -5.45 11.00 7.76
N ARG A 44 -5.85 11.89 6.83
CA ARG A 44 -5.11 13.11 6.51
C ARG A 44 -5.01 14.06 7.71
N LYS A 45 -6.11 14.26 8.45
CA LYS A 45 -6.10 15.03 9.71
C LYS A 45 -5.16 14.40 10.75
N GLY A 46 -5.17 13.07 10.84
CA GLY A 46 -4.27 12.32 11.73
C GLY A 46 -2.80 12.45 11.34
N ALA A 47 -2.49 12.40 10.04
CA ALA A 47 -1.15 12.63 9.51
C ALA A 47 -0.66 14.07 9.77
N ALA A 48 -1.54 15.05 9.63
CA ALA A 48 -1.29 16.46 9.96
C ALA A 48 -1.23 16.75 11.47
N LYS A 49 -1.32 15.71 12.33
CA LYS A 49 -1.30 15.83 13.81
C LYS A 49 -2.32 16.83 14.35
N THR A 50 -3.46 16.98 13.68
CA THR A 50 -4.50 17.95 14.05
C THR A 50 -5.62 17.26 14.83
N GLY A 51 -5.91 17.76 16.03
CA GLY A 51 -6.91 17.20 16.94
C GLY A 51 -6.40 16.02 17.75
N ILE A 52 -7.31 15.21 18.29
CA ILE A 52 -6.95 14.01 19.06
C ILE A 52 -6.59 12.89 18.08
N ILE A 53 -5.42 12.28 18.30
CA ILE A 53 -4.87 11.26 17.39
C ILE A 53 -5.13 9.87 17.95
N ARG A 54 -5.69 8.99 17.11
CA ARG A 54 -5.86 7.56 17.39
C ARG A 54 -5.14 6.72 16.35
N ALA A 55 -4.46 5.66 16.81
CA ALA A 55 -3.85 4.68 15.93
C ALA A 55 -4.92 3.69 15.48
N VAL A 56 -5.06 3.50 14.17
CA VAL A 56 -6.06 2.61 13.58
C VAL A 56 -5.36 1.57 12.70
N PRO A 57 -5.60 0.26 12.91
CA PRO A 57 -5.04 -0.78 12.07
C PRO A 57 -5.58 -0.64 10.64
N LEU A 58 -4.68 -0.56 9.65
CA LEU A 58 -5.06 -0.51 8.23
C LEU A 58 -4.73 -1.82 7.51
N PHE A 59 -3.63 -2.48 7.90
CA PHE A 59 -3.26 -3.78 7.36
C PHE A 59 -2.76 -4.71 8.46
N VAL A 60 -3.12 -5.99 8.33
CA VAL A 60 -2.70 -7.08 9.24
C VAL A 60 -2.02 -8.16 8.41
N GLY A 61 -0.83 -8.59 8.81
CA GLY A 61 -0.15 -9.71 8.17
C GLY A 61 0.40 -9.45 6.78
N VAL A 62 0.83 -8.22 6.52
CA VAL A 62 1.67 -7.90 5.36
C VAL A 62 3.05 -8.49 5.62
N ASP A 63 3.45 -9.46 4.82
CA ASP A 63 4.77 -10.06 4.91
C ASP A 63 5.83 -9.04 4.52
N SER A 64 6.91 -8.99 5.30
CA SER A 64 8.04 -8.13 4.96
C SER A 64 8.82 -8.79 3.83
N VAL A 65 8.68 -8.24 2.63
CA VAL A 65 9.49 -8.63 1.47
C VAL A 65 10.63 -7.64 1.29
N LYS A 66 11.85 -8.15 1.09
CA LYS A 66 12.98 -7.32 0.64
C LYS A 66 12.86 -7.18 -0.88
N LEU A 67 12.45 -6.01 -1.33
CA LEU A 67 12.54 -5.67 -2.75
C LEU A 67 14.02 -5.51 -3.10
N ARG A 68 14.55 -6.40 -3.94
CA ARG A 68 15.93 -6.29 -4.43
C ARG A 68 15.95 -5.19 -5.48
N ASP A 69 16.52 -4.07 -5.10
CA ASP A 69 16.62 -2.83 -5.87
C ASP A 69 15.27 -2.32 -6.38
N ARG A 70 15.25 -1.02 -6.72
CA ARG A 70 14.05 -0.38 -7.24
C ARG A 70 13.53 -1.23 -8.38
N PHE A 71 12.25 -1.59 -8.39
CA PHE A 71 11.61 -2.12 -9.59
C PHE A 71 11.95 -1.14 -10.71
N SER A 72 12.91 -1.48 -11.57
CA SER A 72 13.27 -0.67 -12.72
C SER A 72 12.14 -0.86 -13.72
N ILE A 73 11.06 -0.11 -13.51
CA ILE A 73 9.87 -0.15 -14.35
C ILE A 73 10.30 0.03 -15.80
N ASN A 74 11.24 0.95 -16.05
CA ASN A 74 11.82 1.18 -17.38
C ASN A 74 12.49 -0.10 -17.93
N GLU A 75 13.38 -0.76 -17.18
CA GLU A 75 14.06 -1.99 -17.65
C GLU A 75 13.08 -3.14 -17.91
N ILE A 76 12.03 -3.26 -17.09
CA ILE A 76 10.97 -4.26 -17.28
C ILE A 76 10.16 -3.93 -18.54
N VAL A 77 9.81 -2.66 -18.73
CA VAL A 77 9.07 -2.17 -19.91
C VAL A 77 9.90 -2.33 -21.18
N ASP A 78 11.18 -1.98 -21.15
CA ASP A 78 12.11 -2.13 -22.28
C ASP A 78 12.22 -3.59 -22.69
N ARG A 79 12.47 -4.49 -21.72
CA ARG A 79 12.54 -5.94 -21.96
C ARG A 79 11.22 -6.53 -22.48
N ALA A 80 10.08 -6.02 -22.01
CA ALA A 80 8.77 -6.45 -22.50
C ALA A 80 8.51 -5.96 -23.92
N THR A 81 8.93 -4.75 -24.24
CA THR A 81 8.82 -4.13 -25.57
C THR A 81 9.68 -4.88 -26.58
N ASP A 82 10.92 -5.21 -26.24
CA ASP A 82 11.82 -6.01 -27.09
C ASP A 82 11.21 -7.37 -27.45
N ARG A 83 10.45 -7.96 -26.52
CA ARG A 83 9.76 -9.24 -26.71
C ARG A 83 8.42 -9.11 -27.44
N MET A 84 7.87 -7.91 -27.65
CA MET A 84 6.58 -7.76 -28.33
C MET A 84 6.65 -8.23 -29.79
N GLY A 85 7.77 -8.03 -30.48
CA GLY A 85 7.96 -8.52 -31.83
C GLY A 85 7.91 -10.06 -31.90
N GLU A 86 8.58 -10.73 -30.96
CA GLU A 86 8.55 -12.19 -30.85
C GLU A 86 7.14 -12.71 -30.53
N VAL A 87 6.43 -12.05 -29.60
CA VAL A 87 5.05 -12.41 -29.25
C VAL A 87 4.10 -12.19 -30.42
N PHE A 88 4.31 -11.13 -31.20
CA PHE A 88 3.52 -10.84 -32.40
C PHE A 88 3.74 -11.90 -33.47
N VAL A 89 4.99 -12.29 -33.74
CA VAL A 89 5.33 -13.36 -34.69
C VAL A 89 4.83 -14.72 -34.22
N GLN A 90 4.92 -15.04 -32.93
CA GLN A 90 4.39 -16.30 -32.37
C GLN A 90 2.87 -16.41 -32.47
N LYS A 91 2.16 -15.27 -32.54
CA LYS A 91 0.69 -15.21 -32.65
C LYS A 91 0.20 -14.96 -34.08
N LEU A 92 1.10 -14.70 -35.03
CA LEU A 92 0.75 -14.60 -36.44
C LEU A 92 0.50 -16.03 -36.94
N ASP A 93 -0.77 -16.38 -37.13
CA ASP A 93 -1.11 -17.65 -37.76
C ASP A 93 -0.94 -17.52 -39.28
N ARG A 94 -0.68 -18.63 -39.97
CA ARG A 94 -0.32 -18.65 -41.40
C ARG A 94 -1.43 -18.08 -42.31
N LYS A 95 -2.64 -17.91 -41.77
CA LYS A 95 -3.82 -17.32 -42.44
C LYS A 95 -3.82 -15.80 -42.50
N ASP A 96 -3.00 -15.11 -41.71
CA ASP A 96 -3.02 -13.64 -41.63
C ASP A 96 -1.97 -12.97 -42.53
N VAL A 97 -1.26 -13.75 -43.37
CA VAL A 97 -0.14 -13.31 -44.21
C VAL A 97 -0.44 -13.44 -45.71
N ASP A 98 -1.58 -14.03 -46.10
CA ASP A 98 -2.04 -14.15 -47.50
C ASP A 98 -3.16 -13.13 -47.82
#